data_AF-A0A966R933-F1
#
_entry.id   AF-A0A966R933-F1
#
_cell.length_a   1.000
_cell.length_b   1.000
_cell.length_c   1.000
_cell.angle_alpha   90.00
_cell.angle_beta   90.00
_cell.angle_gamma   90.00
#
_symmetry.space_group_name_H-M   'P 1'
#
loop_
_entity.id
_entity.type
_entity.pdbx_description
1 polymer ?
#
loop_
_entity_poly.entity_id
_entity_poly.type
_entity_poly.pdbx_seq_one_letter_code
_entity_poly.pdbx_strand_id
1 'polypeptide(L)'
;MVNGDILFRSQDGIRSLMVARRDFTDWGQTPISRQVGRALKYDTLSRLGAASAVNFDNRFLLTIQPQQDQTHGTYHRGLVALDYDLVSGMGTKLSPAWEGVWTGLNILRVLTVRVDNVDRCYVFALSDEKKIELWEITRGDRFDHDGTDDVRIQWAIETRSTTFTKPFDAKRLEAMDQWYDQLTGQLDVTARFRPNLSECWTPWATYEDCAQYRNCEAPAPGTCQTPQYFRSQSRARMAFTRPPDVTDSQTGRFTRIGYEFQIRMELTGYARLQRLQFVANAEQDDMYGDISKTQCITAPEGNCASGDCNALTCCDPDDFTYSI
;
A
#
# COMPACT_ATOMS: atom_id res chain seq x y z
N MET A 1 -20.06 16.07 -7.85
CA MET A 1 -20.23 17.03 -6.75
C MET A 1 -20.46 16.20 -5.49
N VAL A 2 -19.55 16.28 -4.53
CA VAL A 2 -19.60 15.52 -3.27
C VAL A 2 -19.57 16.53 -2.15
N ASN A 3 -20.56 16.53 -1.25
CA ASN A 3 -20.62 17.43 -0.08
C ASN A 3 -20.46 18.94 -0.40
N GLY A 4 -20.89 19.40 -1.58
CA GLY A 4 -20.75 20.80 -2.01
C GLY A 4 -19.42 21.15 -2.71
N ASP A 5 -18.52 20.16 -2.82
CA ASP A 5 -17.20 20.30 -3.45
C ASP A 5 -17.13 19.55 -4.80
N ILE A 6 -16.36 20.14 -5.70
CA ILE A 6 -15.96 19.56 -6.98
C ILE A 6 -14.50 19.14 -6.85
N LEU A 7 -14.24 17.85 -6.82
CA LEU A 7 -12.89 17.31 -6.94
C LEU A 7 -12.54 17.17 -8.42
N PHE A 8 -11.35 17.62 -8.79
CA PHE A 8 -10.84 17.54 -10.16
C PHE A 8 -9.33 17.28 -10.17
N ARG A 9 -8.86 16.69 -11.27
CA ARG A 9 -7.44 16.43 -11.50
C ARG A 9 -6.76 17.72 -12.01
N SER A 10 -5.66 18.09 -11.37
CA SER A 10 -4.80 19.24 -11.72
C SER A 10 -3.35 18.76 -11.94
N GLN A 11 -2.50 19.65 -12.48
CA GLN A 11 -1.09 19.35 -12.78
C GLN A 11 -0.27 18.88 -11.57
N ASP A 12 -0.64 19.36 -10.38
CA ASP A 12 0.07 19.15 -9.12
C ASP A 12 -0.56 18.06 -8.23
N GLY A 13 -1.74 17.55 -8.57
CA GLY A 13 -2.49 16.66 -7.69
C GLY A 13 -3.97 16.62 -7.96
N ILE A 14 -4.72 16.11 -6.98
CA ILE A 14 -6.18 16.18 -6.95
C ILE A 14 -6.53 17.40 -6.11
N ARG A 15 -7.32 18.31 -6.71
CA ARG A 15 -7.74 19.55 -6.08
C ARG A 15 -9.23 19.51 -5.81
N SER A 16 -9.66 20.20 -4.75
CA SER A 16 -11.05 20.52 -4.49
C SER A 16 -11.35 21.97 -4.89
N LEU A 17 -12.52 22.18 -5.50
CA LEU A 17 -13.14 23.47 -5.72
C LEU A 17 -14.48 23.49 -4.96
N MET A 18 -14.58 24.31 -3.94
CA MET A 18 -15.80 24.49 -3.17
C MET A 18 -16.74 25.46 -3.89
N VAL A 19 -18.03 25.12 -4.03
CA VAL A 19 -19.01 25.95 -4.76
C VAL A 19 -20.14 26.50 -3.85
N ALA A 20 -20.08 26.30 -2.52
CA ALA A 20 -21.07 26.82 -1.56
C ALA A 20 -20.52 27.92 -0.64
N ARG A 21 -21.37 28.89 -0.24
CA ARG A 21 -21.03 30.00 0.69
C ARG A 21 -21.01 29.52 2.16
N ARG A 22 -19.81 29.60 2.81
CA ARG A 22 -19.45 29.47 4.27
C ARG A 22 -19.45 28.02 4.82
N ASP A 23 -18.44 27.50 5.54
CA ASP A 23 -17.52 28.02 6.59
C ASP A 23 -16.04 28.24 6.20
N PHE A 24 -15.37 29.15 6.92
CA PHE A 24 -14.05 29.74 6.63
C PHE A 24 -12.83 28.90 7.09
N THR A 25 -13.05 27.67 7.58
CA THR A 25 -12.00 26.81 8.16
C THR A 25 -11.76 25.50 7.40
N ASP A 26 -12.52 25.23 6.33
CA ASP A 26 -12.44 23.99 5.55
C ASP A 26 -12.12 24.23 4.06
N TRP A 27 -11.60 23.17 3.44
CA TRP A 27 -10.77 23.02 2.23
C TRP A 27 -10.81 24.05 1.09
N GLY A 28 -9.85 24.98 1.10
CA GLY A 28 -9.43 25.75 -0.08
C GLY A 28 -8.09 25.29 -0.69
N GLN A 29 -8.05 25.03 -2.00
CA GLN A 29 -6.87 24.98 -2.91
C GLN A 29 -5.56 24.38 -2.35
N THR A 30 -5.61 23.41 -1.45
CA THR A 30 -4.40 22.75 -0.91
C THR A 30 -4.27 21.37 -1.55
N PRO A 31 -3.11 20.99 -2.12
CA PRO A 31 -2.95 19.67 -2.73
C PRO A 31 -3.12 18.58 -1.66
N ILE A 32 -4.21 17.82 -1.77
CA ILE A 32 -4.65 16.79 -0.80
C ILE A 32 -3.76 15.53 -0.89
N SER A 33 -2.96 15.41 -1.94
CA SER A 33 -2.43 14.14 -2.42
C SER A 33 -1.04 13.73 -1.90
N ARG A 34 -0.57 14.23 -0.75
CA ARG A 34 0.79 13.87 -0.26
C ARG A 34 0.97 12.37 0.01
N GLN A 35 -0.07 11.70 0.51
CA GLN A 35 -0.02 10.26 0.84
C GLN A 35 0.07 9.38 -0.41
N VAL A 36 -0.56 9.81 -1.50
CA VAL A 36 -0.60 9.12 -2.80
C VAL A 36 0.31 9.78 -3.84
N GLY A 37 1.16 10.72 -3.40
CA GLY A 37 1.99 11.54 -4.28
C GLY A 37 2.98 10.71 -5.08
N ARG A 38 3.45 9.59 -4.53
CA ARG A 38 4.32 8.64 -5.23
C ARG A 38 3.71 8.12 -6.53
N ALA A 39 2.40 7.86 -6.52
CA ALA A 39 1.69 7.30 -7.64
C ALA A 39 1.33 8.37 -8.68
N LEU A 40 0.91 9.54 -8.20
CA LEU A 40 0.49 10.67 -9.04
C LEU A 40 1.65 11.42 -9.71
N LYS A 41 2.89 11.27 -9.20
CA LYS A 41 4.09 11.92 -9.75
C LYS A 41 4.35 11.53 -11.22
N TYR A 42 3.90 10.35 -11.62
CA TYR A 42 4.14 9.80 -12.96
C TYR A 42 3.01 10.11 -13.95
N ASP A 43 2.04 10.95 -13.58
CA ASP A 43 0.94 11.30 -14.47
C ASP A 43 1.40 12.21 -15.61
N THR A 44 1.01 11.85 -16.83
CA THR A 44 1.32 12.66 -18.03
C THR A 44 0.26 13.74 -18.23
N LEU A 45 0.68 15.01 -18.17
CA LEU A 45 -0.21 16.18 -18.21
C LEU A 45 -1.15 16.23 -19.42
N SER A 46 -0.66 15.90 -20.62
CA SER A 46 -1.44 15.95 -21.86
C SER A 46 -2.59 14.94 -21.90
N ARG A 47 -2.59 13.95 -21.00
CA ARG A 47 -3.57 12.85 -20.97
C ARG A 47 -4.56 12.96 -19.82
N LEU A 48 -4.42 13.95 -18.94
CA LEU A 48 -5.30 14.14 -17.78
C LEU A 48 -6.76 14.40 -18.17
N GLY A 49 -7.02 14.91 -19.38
CA GLY A 49 -8.39 15.10 -19.88
C GLY A 49 -9.19 13.81 -20.06
N ALA A 50 -8.53 12.66 -20.13
CA ALA A 50 -9.17 11.35 -20.22
C ALA A 50 -9.48 10.73 -18.83
N ALA A 51 -9.15 11.40 -17.73
CA ALA A 51 -9.36 10.86 -16.39
C ALA A 51 -10.86 10.67 -16.10
N SER A 52 -11.18 9.59 -15.40
CA SER A 52 -12.53 9.24 -14.96
C SER A 52 -12.57 9.15 -13.44
N ALA A 53 -13.67 9.63 -12.85
CA ALA A 53 -13.87 9.62 -11.41
C ALA A 53 -15.31 9.23 -11.07
N VAL A 54 -15.47 8.53 -9.95
CA VAL A 54 -16.78 8.19 -9.39
C VAL A 54 -16.76 8.35 -7.87
N ASN A 55 -17.96 8.49 -7.30
CA ASN A 55 -18.17 8.29 -5.87
C ASN A 55 -18.99 7.01 -5.70
N PHE A 56 -18.44 6.04 -4.99
CA PHE A 56 -19.06 4.75 -4.72
C PHE A 56 -18.70 4.29 -3.31
N ASP A 57 -19.70 3.85 -2.54
CA ASP A 57 -19.50 3.33 -1.18
C ASP A 57 -18.73 4.30 -0.25
N ASN A 58 -19.11 5.58 -0.27
CA ASN A 58 -18.40 6.67 0.43
C ASN A 58 -16.91 6.80 0.08
N ARG A 59 -16.48 6.24 -1.05
CA ARG A 59 -15.13 6.40 -1.58
C ARG A 59 -15.17 7.21 -2.87
N PHE A 60 -14.28 8.19 -2.97
CA PHE A 60 -13.95 8.82 -4.23
C PHE A 60 -12.85 8.02 -4.93
N LEU A 61 -13.18 7.48 -6.09
CA LEU A 61 -12.27 6.73 -6.95
C LEU A 61 -11.91 7.60 -8.15
N LEU A 62 -10.62 7.73 -8.44
CA LEU A 62 -10.12 8.49 -9.58
C LEU A 62 -9.02 7.71 -10.30
N THR A 63 -9.08 7.67 -11.63
CA THR A 63 -8.05 7.04 -12.47
C THR A 63 -6.72 7.80 -12.44
N ILE A 64 -5.61 7.07 -12.40
CA ILE A 64 -4.24 7.61 -12.33
C ILE A 64 -3.29 6.94 -13.34
N GLN A 65 -2.13 7.55 -13.58
CA GLN A 65 -1.07 7.07 -14.48
C GLN A 65 -1.56 6.76 -15.91
N PRO A 66 -2.02 7.77 -16.67
CA PRO A 66 -2.53 7.56 -18.03
C PRO A 66 -1.44 7.11 -19.01
N GLN A 67 -1.69 5.98 -19.65
CA GLN A 67 -0.94 5.38 -20.75
C GLN A 67 -1.72 5.49 -22.06
N GLN A 68 -1.03 5.36 -23.19
CA GLN A 68 -1.64 5.45 -24.51
C GLN A 68 -1.46 4.13 -25.26
N ASP A 69 -2.57 3.59 -25.71
CA ASP A 69 -2.65 2.48 -26.65
C ASP A 69 -3.04 3.03 -28.03
N GLN A 70 -2.42 2.50 -29.09
CA GLN A 70 -2.66 3.00 -30.45
C GLN A 70 -4.09 2.74 -30.93
N THR A 71 -4.74 1.70 -30.42
CA THR A 71 -6.04 1.23 -30.92
C THR A 71 -7.18 1.64 -29.98
N HIS A 72 -6.95 1.62 -28.67
CA HIS A 72 -8.01 1.81 -27.66
C HIS A 72 -7.98 3.19 -26.98
N GLY A 73 -7.03 4.04 -27.34
CA GLY A 73 -6.90 5.39 -26.78
C GLY A 73 -6.14 5.40 -25.45
N THR A 74 -6.62 6.19 -24.48
CA THR A 74 -5.94 6.35 -23.18
C THR A 74 -6.52 5.39 -22.16
N TYR A 75 -5.67 4.62 -21.49
CA TYR A 75 -6.00 3.80 -20.33
C TYR A 75 -5.17 4.22 -19.12
N HIS A 76 -5.55 3.79 -17.92
CA HIS A 76 -4.96 4.22 -16.65
C HIS A 76 -4.48 2.99 -15.89
N ARG A 77 -3.30 3.04 -15.26
CA ARG A 77 -2.71 1.86 -14.59
C ARG A 77 -3.27 1.58 -13.19
N GLY A 78 -4.20 2.40 -12.72
CA GLY A 78 -4.83 2.20 -11.44
C GLY A 78 -5.85 3.27 -11.07
N LEU A 79 -6.44 3.09 -9.89
CA LEU A 79 -7.31 4.04 -9.22
C LEU A 79 -6.64 4.52 -7.95
N VAL A 80 -6.92 5.76 -7.56
CA VAL A 80 -6.68 6.21 -6.21
C VAL A 80 -8.02 6.27 -5.47
N ALA A 81 -8.03 5.80 -4.22
CA ALA A 81 -9.21 5.73 -3.37
C ALA A 81 -9.09 6.68 -2.17
N LEU A 82 -10.09 7.55 -2.00
CA LEU A 82 -10.22 8.46 -0.88
C LEU A 82 -11.50 8.14 -0.11
N ASP A 83 -11.35 7.76 1.16
CA ASP A 83 -12.45 7.38 2.04
C ASP A 83 -13.07 8.60 2.76
N TYR A 84 -14.40 8.70 2.71
CA TYR A 84 -15.20 9.72 3.38
C TYR A 84 -15.89 9.26 4.65
N ASP A 85 -15.75 8.00 5.09
CA ASP A 85 -16.41 7.51 6.29
C ASP A 85 -15.97 8.27 7.56
N LEU A 86 -14.74 8.81 7.55
CA LEU A 86 -14.22 9.68 8.61
C LEU A 86 -14.96 11.03 8.75
N VAL A 87 -15.70 11.45 7.72
CA VAL A 87 -16.40 12.74 7.66
C VAL A 87 -17.92 12.57 7.69
N SER A 88 -18.43 11.37 7.45
CA SER A 88 -19.87 11.07 7.34
C SER A 88 -20.55 10.86 8.70
N GLY A 89 -19.78 10.69 9.78
CA GLY A 89 -20.30 10.50 11.14
C GLY A 89 -20.78 11.78 11.85
N MET A 90 -21.63 11.59 12.89
CA MET A 90 -22.11 12.68 13.76
C MET A 90 -21.08 13.17 14.80
N GLY A 91 -19.90 12.54 14.87
CA GLY A 91 -18.83 12.86 15.81
C GLY A 91 -17.94 14.02 15.34
N THR A 92 -16.74 14.12 15.92
CA THR A 92 -15.71 15.04 15.44
C THR A 92 -15.39 14.71 13.99
N LYS A 93 -15.65 15.65 13.08
CA LYS A 93 -15.31 15.49 11.66
C LYS A 93 -13.80 15.42 11.52
N LEU A 94 -13.30 14.24 11.17
CA LEU A 94 -11.90 14.07 10.77
C LEU A 94 -11.80 14.36 9.27
N SER A 95 -10.59 14.66 8.80
CA SER A 95 -10.36 14.79 7.36
C SER A 95 -10.55 13.44 6.65
N PRO A 96 -11.02 13.41 5.38
CA PRO A 96 -10.97 12.21 4.55
C PRO A 96 -9.57 11.61 4.54
N ALA A 97 -9.45 10.28 4.45
CA ALA A 97 -8.17 9.58 4.42
C ALA A 97 -7.98 8.83 3.11
N TRP A 98 -6.77 8.90 2.55
CA TRP A 98 -6.45 8.08 1.39
C TRP A 98 -6.33 6.62 1.81
N GLU A 99 -7.04 5.74 1.12
CA GLU A 99 -6.89 4.27 1.27
C GLU A 99 -5.75 3.72 0.40
N GLY A 100 -5.10 4.59 -0.36
CA GLY A 100 -3.97 4.24 -1.21
C GLY A 100 -4.37 4.16 -2.68
N VAL A 101 -3.74 3.22 -3.38
CA VAL A 101 -3.84 3.07 -4.83
C VAL A 101 -4.20 1.63 -5.13
N TRP A 102 -5.19 1.44 -5.99
CA TRP A 102 -5.64 0.15 -6.47
C TRP A 102 -5.07 -0.07 -7.87
N THR A 103 -4.29 -1.14 -8.03
CA THR A 103 -3.62 -1.50 -9.28
C THR A 103 -4.12 -2.85 -9.80
N GLY A 104 -3.63 -3.27 -10.96
CA GLY A 104 -3.88 -4.60 -11.53
C GLY A 104 -4.86 -4.64 -12.68
N LEU A 105 -5.56 -3.53 -12.94
CA LEU A 105 -6.38 -3.35 -14.13
C LEU A 105 -5.84 -2.19 -14.96
N ASN A 106 -5.86 -2.34 -16.29
CA ASN A 106 -5.62 -1.23 -17.22
C ASN A 106 -6.96 -0.53 -17.52
N ILE A 107 -7.28 0.52 -16.77
CA ILE A 107 -8.62 1.10 -16.68
C ILE A 107 -8.85 2.11 -17.79
N LEU A 108 -9.84 1.84 -18.66
CA LEU A 108 -10.33 2.79 -19.66
C LEU A 108 -11.27 3.81 -19.03
N ARG A 109 -12.23 3.33 -18.24
CA ARG A 109 -13.22 4.19 -17.59
C ARG A 109 -13.84 3.51 -16.37
N VAL A 110 -14.17 4.33 -15.37
CA VAL A 110 -14.96 3.90 -14.20
C VAL A 110 -16.28 4.65 -14.20
N LEU A 111 -17.37 3.95 -13.89
CA LEU A 111 -18.72 4.49 -13.89
C LEU A 111 -19.57 3.85 -12.79
N THR A 112 -20.53 4.62 -12.28
CA THR A 112 -21.54 4.11 -11.35
C THR A 112 -22.90 4.04 -12.04
N VAL A 113 -23.61 2.95 -11.83
CA VAL A 113 -24.96 2.73 -12.36
C VAL A 113 -25.86 2.30 -11.21
N ARG A 114 -27.11 2.75 -11.25
CA ARG A 114 -28.16 2.23 -10.38
C ARG A 114 -28.93 1.14 -11.13
N VAL A 115 -28.84 -0.09 -10.64
CA VAL A 115 -29.56 -1.25 -11.16
C VAL A 115 -30.48 -1.76 -10.06
N ASP A 116 -31.78 -1.86 -10.32
CA ASP A 116 -32.79 -2.29 -9.33
C ASP A 116 -32.71 -1.54 -7.99
N ASN A 117 -32.48 -0.22 -8.07
CA ASN A 117 -32.32 0.67 -6.90
C ASN A 117 -31.07 0.38 -6.04
N VAL A 118 -30.13 -0.41 -6.55
CA VAL A 118 -28.82 -0.66 -5.94
C VAL A 118 -27.76 0.06 -6.76
N ASP A 119 -26.99 0.92 -6.10
CA ASP A 119 -25.82 1.55 -6.72
C ASP A 119 -24.72 0.49 -6.87
N ARG A 120 -24.19 0.38 -8.09
CA ARG A 120 -23.11 -0.52 -8.50
C ARG A 120 -22.02 0.28 -9.20
N CYS A 121 -20.79 -0.20 -9.12
CA CYS A 121 -19.64 0.45 -9.74
C CYS A 121 -18.97 -0.51 -10.72
N TYR A 122 -18.81 -0.06 -11.95
CA TYR A 122 -18.21 -0.83 -13.02
C TYR A 122 -16.96 -0.15 -13.56
N VAL A 123 -16.00 -0.98 -13.94
CA VAL A 123 -14.73 -0.59 -14.54
C VAL A 123 -14.62 -1.27 -15.90
N PHE A 124 -14.48 -0.46 -16.94
CA PHE A 124 -14.01 -0.95 -18.23
C PHE A 124 -12.50 -1.03 -18.18
N ALA A 125 -11.96 -2.23 -18.32
CA ALA A 125 -10.53 -2.50 -18.33
C ALA A 125 -10.08 -3.05 -19.68
N LEU A 126 -8.79 -2.93 -19.97
CA LEU A 126 -8.13 -3.51 -21.12
C LEU A 126 -7.29 -4.70 -20.64
N SER A 127 -7.60 -5.90 -21.14
CA SER A 127 -6.80 -7.10 -20.86
C SER A 127 -5.40 -7.00 -21.48
N ASP A 128 -4.51 -7.90 -21.08
CA ASP A 128 -3.17 -8.01 -21.67
C ASP A 128 -3.23 -8.38 -23.16
N GLU A 129 -4.25 -9.14 -23.59
CA GLU A 129 -4.57 -9.44 -25.00
C GLU A 129 -5.33 -8.31 -25.71
N LYS A 130 -5.40 -7.12 -25.11
CA LYS A 130 -6.05 -5.93 -25.67
C LYS A 130 -7.55 -6.10 -25.92
N LYS A 131 -8.23 -6.90 -25.11
CA LYS A 131 -9.70 -7.01 -25.11
C LYS A 131 -10.29 -6.08 -24.06
N ILE A 132 -11.46 -5.53 -24.36
CA ILE A 132 -12.21 -4.73 -23.38
C ILE A 132 -12.98 -5.69 -22.48
N GLU A 133 -12.74 -5.59 -21.18
CA GLU A 133 -13.38 -6.35 -20.13
C GLU A 133 -14.21 -5.44 -19.23
N LEU A 134 -15.20 -6.02 -18.56
CA LEU A 134 -16.05 -5.34 -17.61
C LEU A 134 -15.88 -5.97 -16.24
N TRP A 135 -15.39 -5.17 -15.30
CA TRP A 135 -15.18 -5.54 -13.91
C TRP A 135 -16.19 -4.82 -13.02
N GLU A 136 -16.69 -5.47 -11.98
CA GLU A 136 -17.53 -4.85 -10.94
C GLU A 136 -16.70 -4.62 -9.68
N ILE A 137 -16.69 -3.39 -9.16
CA ILE A 137 -16.14 -3.11 -7.83
C ILE A 137 -17.23 -3.40 -6.81
N THR A 138 -16.99 -4.42 -5.99
CA THR A 138 -17.93 -4.87 -4.97
C THR A 138 -17.59 -4.23 -3.62
N ARG A 139 -18.55 -4.23 -2.68
CA ARG A 139 -18.43 -3.47 -1.40
C ARG A 139 -17.90 -4.30 -0.24
N GLY A 140 -18.08 -5.62 -0.28
CA GLY A 140 -17.79 -6.48 0.86
C GLY A 140 -17.43 -7.91 0.49
N ASP A 141 -17.15 -8.17 -0.79
CA ASP A 141 -16.63 -9.47 -1.17
C ASP A 141 -15.19 -9.59 -0.69
N ARG A 142 -14.83 -10.81 -0.33
CA ARG A 142 -13.54 -11.11 0.31
C ARG A 142 -12.47 -11.52 -0.70
N PHE A 143 -12.89 -11.81 -1.92
CA PHE A 143 -12.07 -12.35 -2.99
C PHE A 143 -12.45 -11.65 -4.29
N ASP A 144 -11.49 -11.56 -5.21
CA ASP A 144 -11.80 -11.28 -6.61
C ASP A 144 -12.41 -12.53 -7.24
N HIS A 145 -13.06 -12.40 -8.40
CA HIS A 145 -13.67 -13.51 -9.11
C HIS A 145 -13.32 -13.46 -10.59
N ASP A 146 -12.69 -14.51 -11.11
CA ASP A 146 -12.28 -14.62 -12.52
C ASP A 146 -13.39 -15.17 -13.44
N GLY A 147 -14.60 -15.34 -12.89
CA GLY A 147 -15.75 -15.96 -13.55
C GLY A 147 -15.86 -17.47 -13.33
N THR A 148 -14.85 -18.11 -12.72
CA THR A 148 -14.83 -19.55 -12.42
C THR A 148 -14.60 -19.83 -10.93
N ASP A 149 -13.61 -19.18 -10.31
CA ASP A 149 -13.24 -19.40 -8.91
C ASP A 149 -12.90 -18.08 -8.17
N ASP A 150 -12.82 -18.17 -6.85
CA ASP A 150 -12.37 -17.10 -5.97
C ASP A 150 -10.85 -16.89 -6.11
N VAL A 151 -10.45 -15.67 -6.43
CA VAL A 151 -9.05 -15.25 -6.56
C VAL A 151 -8.65 -14.41 -5.34
N ARG A 152 -7.46 -14.69 -4.80
CA ARG A 152 -6.96 -14.00 -3.60
C ARG A 152 -6.47 -12.60 -3.95
N ILE A 153 -6.99 -11.61 -3.21
CA ILE A 153 -6.63 -10.20 -3.37
C ILE A 153 -5.22 -9.96 -2.83
N GLN A 154 -4.38 -9.28 -3.61
CA GLN A 154 -3.09 -8.79 -3.13
C GLN A 154 -3.20 -7.34 -2.67
N TRP A 155 -2.65 -7.05 -1.50
CA TRP A 155 -2.59 -5.70 -0.96
C TRP A 155 -1.33 -5.51 -0.14
N ALA A 156 -0.90 -4.26 -0.02
CA ALA A 156 0.29 -3.94 0.74
C ALA A 156 0.07 -2.68 1.57
N ILE A 157 0.78 -2.62 2.70
CA ILE A 157 0.89 -1.39 3.48
C ILE A 157 2.34 -1.00 3.66
N GLU A 158 2.57 0.31 3.62
CA GLU A 158 3.86 0.92 3.92
C GLU A 158 3.69 1.91 5.04
N THR A 159 4.50 1.76 6.08
CA THR A 159 4.47 2.72 7.17
C THR A 159 5.26 3.97 6.81
N ARG A 160 5.08 5.04 7.60
CA ARG A 160 6.08 6.10 7.65
C ARG A 160 7.41 5.56 8.22
N SER A 161 8.50 6.25 7.92
CA SER A 161 9.74 6.04 8.65
C SER A 161 9.54 6.36 10.14
N THR A 162 9.92 5.43 11.00
CA THR A 162 9.72 5.50 12.45
C THR A 162 11.05 5.60 13.16
N THR A 163 11.23 6.72 13.87
CA THR A 163 12.40 7.03 14.70
C THR A 163 12.24 6.55 16.14
N PHE A 164 11.11 5.90 16.48
CA PHE A 164 10.73 5.51 17.85
C PHE A 164 10.78 6.72 18.80
N THR A 165 11.09 6.50 20.08
CA THR A 165 11.13 7.56 21.11
C THR A 165 12.40 8.41 21.06
N LYS A 166 13.51 7.84 20.55
CA LYS A 166 14.83 8.47 20.59
C LYS A 166 15.39 8.63 19.17
N PRO A 167 15.20 9.77 18.51
CA PRO A 167 15.50 9.89 17.08
C PRO A 167 16.97 9.75 16.72
N PHE A 168 17.88 10.16 17.60
CA PHE A 168 19.32 10.19 17.33
C PHE A 168 20.08 8.94 17.80
N ASP A 169 19.43 8.06 18.57
CA ASP A 169 20.08 6.84 19.05
C ASP A 169 20.06 5.78 17.94
N ALA A 170 21.18 5.08 17.74
CA ALA A 170 21.20 3.88 16.92
C ALA A 170 20.26 2.83 17.54
N LYS A 171 19.55 2.09 16.69
CA LYS A 171 18.59 1.07 17.11
C LYS A 171 18.82 -0.18 16.30
N ARG A 172 18.66 -1.32 16.96
CA ARG A 172 18.62 -2.63 16.33
C ARG A 172 17.18 -3.10 16.26
N LEU A 173 16.69 -3.35 15.06
CA LEU A 173 15.37 -3.92 14.81
C LEU A 173 15.36 -5.40 15.23
N GLU A 174 14.41 -5.79 16.09
CA GLU A 174 14.39 -7.12 16.73
C GLU A 174 13.17 -7.95 16.37
N ALA A 175 11.99 -7.33 16.23
CA ALA A 175 10.77 -8.06 15.91
C ALA A 175 9.68 -7.12 15.37
N MET A 176 8.67 -7.73 14.77
CA MET A 176 7.41 -7.07 14.43
C MET A 176 6.24 -7.96 14.78
N ASP A 177 5.34 -7.45 15.61
CA ASP A 177 4.09 -8.12 15.97
C ASP A 177 2.92 -7.56 15.16
N GLN A 178 2.03 -8.44 14.75
CA GLN A 178 0.87 -8.15 13.91
C GLN A 178 -0.38 -8.80 14.51
N TRP A 179 -1.52 -8.12 14.38
CA TRP A 179 -2.82 -8.62 14.81
C TRP A 179 -3.78 -8.59 13.63
N TYR A 180 -4.39 -9.73 13.36
CA TYR A 180 -5.35 -9.89 12.27
C TYR A 180 -6.71 -10.34 12.80
N ASP A 181 -7.76 -9.82 12.20
CA ASP A 181 -9.09 -10.39 12.31
C ASP A 181 -9.75 -10.56 10.94
N GLN A 182 -10.92 -11.18 10.95
CA GLN A 182 -11.67 -11.54 9.75
C GLN A 182 -10.90 -12.43 8.74
N LEU A 183 -9.88 -13.15 9.18
CA LEU A 183 -9.11 -14.08 8.34
C LEU A 183 -10.06 -15.09 7.68
N THR A 184 -10.04 -15.14 6.36
CA THR A 184 -10.87 -16.02 5.52
C THR A 184 -10.02 -16.54 4.37
N GLY A 185 -9.97 -17.86 4.17
CA GLY A 185 -9.11 -18.47 3.17
C GLY A 185 -7.64 -18.53 3.58
N GLN A 186 -6.77 -18.68 2.58
CA GLN A 186 -5.32 -18.67 2.76
C GLN A 186 -4.81 -17.23 2.73
N LEU A 187 -3.92 -16.92 3.67
CA LEU A 187 -3.22 -15.64 3.78
C LEU A 187 -1.72 -15.89 3.73
N ASP A 188 -1.06 -15.30 2.72
CA ASP A 188 0.39 -15.27 2.64
C ASP A 188 0.87 -13.86 3.01
N VAL A 189 1.84 -13.75 3.90
CA VAL A 189 2.36 -12.46 4.40
C VAL A 189 3.85 -12.40 4.17
N THR A 190 4.32 -11.32 3.53
CA THR A 190 5.73 -11.01 3.30
C THR A 190 6.05 -9.65 3.91
N ALA A 191 7.06 -9.60 4.77
CA ALA A 191 7.57 -8.34 5.32
C ALA A 191 8.93 -7.99 4.73
N ARG A 192 9.09 -6.70 4.45
CA ARG A 192 10.35 -6.06 4.06
C ARG A 192 10.55 -4.81 4.90
N PHE A 193 11.81 -4.43 5.09
CA PHE A 193 12.16 -3.24 5.85
C PHE A 193 13.28 -2.46 5.17
N ARG A 194 13.37 -1.17 5.47
CA ARG A 194 14.51 -0.34 5.08
C ARG A 194 14.94 0.56 6.25
N PRO A 195 16.22 0.57 6.62
CA PRO A 195 16.75 1.52 7.59
C PRO A 195 17.03 2.88 6.94
N ASN A 196 16.97 3.97 7.71
CA ASN A 196 17.53 5.28 7.36
C ASN A 196 17.14 5.81 5.96
N LEU A 197 15.90 5.55 5.52
CA LEU A 197 15.41 5.91 4.19
C LEU A 197 16.26 5.35 3.03
N SER A 198 16.94 4.22 3.25
CA SER A 198 17.65 3.50 2.20
C SER A 198 16.76 3.29 0.98
N GLU A 199 17.36 3.34 -0.20
CA GLU A 199 16.65 3.21 -1.47
C GLU A 199 16.04 1.81 -1.65
N CYS A 200 16.55 0.82 -0.92
CA CYS A 200 16.28 -0.60 -1.15
C CYS A 200 15.50 -1.24 -0.01
N TRP A 201 14.51 -2.05 -0.37
CA TRP A 201 13.83 -2.93 0.58
C TRP A 201 14.70 -4.16 0.89
N THR A 202 14.95 -4.39 2.16
CA THR A 202 15.58 -5.63 2.66
C THR A 202 14.49 -6.64 2.99
N PRO A 203 14.54 -7.88 2.45
CA PRO A 203 13.64 -8.95 2.86
C PRO A 203 13.77 -9.24 4.35
N TRP A 204 12.64 -9.34 5.05
CA TRP A 204 12.62 -9.71 6.46
C TRP A 204 12.26 -11.17 6.64
N ALA A 205 11.00 -11.52 6.37
CA ALA A 205 10.43 -12.83 6.64
C ALA A 205 9.10 -13.00 5.93
N THR A 206 8.69 -14.25 5.76
CA THR A 206 7.39 -14.64 5.22
C THR A 206 6.73 -15.66 6.13
N TYR A 207 5.40 -15.70 6.17
CA TYR A 207 4.64 -16.82 6.72
C TYR A 207 3.32 -16.98 5.99
N GLU A 208 2.72 -18.16 6.14
CA GLU A 208 1.39 -18.48 5.63
C GLU A 208 0.48 -18.88 6.79
N ASP A 209 -0.79 -18.50 6.71
CA ASP A 209 -1.84 -18.89 7.65
C ASP A 209 -3.14 -19.15 6.87
N CYS A 210 -4.08 -19.88 7.46
CA CYS A 210 -5.33 -20.18 6.78
C CYS A 210 -6.53 -20.27 7.73
N ALA A 211 -7.70 -19.96 7.19
CA ALA A 211 -9.00 -20.21 7.79
C ALA A 211 -9.92 -20.82 6.75
N GLN A 212 -10.45 -22.02 7.01
CA GLN A 212 -11.40 -22.67 6.12
C GLN A 212 -12.64 -21.78 5.91
N TYR A 213 -13.05 -21.63 4.64
CA TYR A 213 -14.18 -20.79 4.25
C TYR A 213 -15.16 -21.48 3.29
N ARG A 214 -14.78 -22.64 2.74
CA ARG A 214 -15.61 -23.51 1.90
C ARG A 214 -15.21 -24.97 2.11
N ASN A 215 -16.13 -25.89 1.83
CA ASN A 215 -15.83 -27.33 1.83
C ASN A 215 -15.25 -27.71 0.45
N CYS A 216 -13.92 -27.81 0.34
CA CYS A 216 -13.27 -28.30 -0.89
C CYS A 216 -13.20 -29.83 -0.96
N GLU A 217 -13.45 -30.53 0.14
CA GLU A 217 -13.37 -31.99 0.23
C GLU A 217 -14.75 -32.60 0.50
N ALA A 218 -15.05 -33.71 -0.17
CA ALA A 218 -16.23 -34.50 0.13
C ALA A 218 -16.10 -35.06 1.56
N PRO A 219 -17.13 -34.95 2.41
CA PRO A 219 -17.06 -35.45 3.78
C PRO A 219 -16.76 -36.96 3.76
N ALA A 220 -15.79 -37.39 4.58
CA ALA A 220 -15.47 -38.79 4.73
C ALA A 220 -16.72 -39.59 5.14
N PRO A 221 -16.97 -40.80 4.56
CA PRO A 221 -18.15 -41.58 4.89
C PRO A 221 -18.19 -41.87 6.40
N GLY A 222 -19.23 -41.39 7.10
CA GLY A 222 -19.50 -41.73 8.49
C GLY A 222 -19.06 -40.73 9.56
N THR A 223 -18.64 -39.50 9.23
CA THR A 223 -18.41 -38.44 10.23
C THR A 223 -19.08 -37.10 9.91
N CYS A 224 -19.56 -36.47 11.00
CA CYS A 224 -20.04 -35.11 11.27
C CYS A 224 -20.66 -34.23 10.16
N GLN A 225 -21.74 -33.55 10.56
CA GLN A 225 -22.45 -32.50 9.82
C GLN A 225 -21.47 -31.61 9.04
N THR A 226 -21.70 -31.43 7.74
CA THR A 226 -20.98 -30.44 6.93
C THR A 226 -21.24 -29.05 7.52
N PRO A 227 -20.21 -28.28 7.87
CA PRO A 227 -20.40 -26.91 8.35
C PRO A 227 -21.21 -26.12 7.30
N GLN A 228 -22.40 -25.67 7.68
CA GLN A 228 -23.23 -24.83 6.80
C GLN A 228 -22.72 -23.39 6.72
N TYR A 229 -22.04 -22.92 7.78
CA TYR A 229 -21.56 -21.55 7.89
C TYR A 229 -20.13 -21.53 8.43
N PHE A 230 -19.23 -20.92 7.68
CA PHE A 230 -17.86 -20.65 8.11
C PHE A 230 -17.79 -19.30 8.81
N ARG A 231 -17.10 -19.25 9.94
CA ARG A 231 -16.83 -18.00 10.66
C ARG A 231 -15.41 -17.58 10.38
N SER A 232 -15.23 -16.30 10.10
CA SER A 232 -13.90 -15.71 9.96
C SER A 232 -13.14 -15.81 11.28
N GLN A 233 -11.83 -16.00 11.21
CA GLN A 233 -10.99 -16.20 12.40
C GLN A 233 -10.14 -14.97 12.73
N SER A 234 -9.63 -14.92 13.95
CA SER A 234 -8.68 -13.89 14.40
C SER A 234 -7.35 -14.53 14.78
N ARG A 235 -6.26 -13.77 14.60
CA ARG A 235 -4.92 -14.10 15.07
C ARG A 235 -4.47 -13.01 16.03
N ALA A 236 -4.32 -13.42 17.29
CA ALA A 236 -4.14 -12.51 18.41
C ALA A 236 -2.71 -12.00 18.59
N ARG A 237 -1.70 -12.55 17.92
CA ARG A 237 -0.33 -12.01 17.83
C ARG A 237 0.49 -12.91 16.90
N MET A 238 0.78 -12.42 15.70
CA MET A 238 1.71 -13.05 14.75
C MET A 238 3.00 -12.26 14.75
N ALA A 239 4.13 -12.91 15.00
CA ALA A 239 5.41 -12.23 15.16
C ALA A 239 6.39 -12.64 14.07
N PHE A 240 7.02 -11.66 13.42
CA PHE A 240 8.29 -11.89 12.75
C PHE A 240 9.43 -11.76 13.76
N THR A 241 10.35 -12.72 13.70
CA THR A 241 11.55 -12.76 14.51
C THR A 241 12.57 -11.75 14.02
N ARG A 242 13.76 -11.76 14.61
CA ARG A 242 14.87 -10.88 14.25
C ARG A 242 15.15 -10.88 12.73
N PRO A 243 15.29 -9.70 12.10
CA PRO A 243 15.68 -9.62 10.70
C PRO A 243 17.04 -10.27 10.43
N PRO A 244 17.25 -10.80 9.20
CA PRO A 244 18.50 -11.42 8.82
C PRO A 244 19.69 -10.45 8.89
N ASP A 245 20.88 -11.00 9.07
CA ASP A 245 22.15 -10.27 9.07
C ASP A 245 22.63 -9.98 7.65
N VAL A 246 21.98 -8.99 7.01
CA VAL A 246 22.36 -8.47 5.69
C VAL A 246 23.19 -7.21 5.88
N THR A 247 24.35 -7.12 5.23
CA THR A 247 25.20 -5.93 5.26
C THR A 247 24.75 -4.92 4.21
N ASP A 248 24.72 -3.65 4.60
CA ASP A 248 24.53 -2.54 3.68
C ASP A 248 25.83 -2.26 2.92
N SER A 249 25.78 -2.30 1.59
CA SER A 249 26.91 -1.99 0.70
C SER A 249 27.48 -0.58 0.87
N GLN A 250 26.67 0.38 1.33
CA GLN A 250 27.11 1.77 1.46
C GLN A 250 27.84 2.04 2.77
N THR A 251 27.42 1.42 3.86
CA THR A 251 27.89 1.71 5.23
C THR A 251 28.66 0.55 5.86
N GLY A 252 28.58 -0.67 5.29
CA GLY A 252 29.16 -1.88 5.85
C GLY A 252 28.47 -2.41 7.11
N ARG A 253 27.52 -1.66 7.69
CA ARG A 253 26.74 -2.07 8.87
C ARG A 253 25.63 -3.04 8.48
N PHE A 254 25.13 -3.81 9.43
CA PHE A 254 23.93 -4.62 9.19
C PHE A 254 22.72 -3.72 8.98
N THR A 255 21.89 -4.03 7.97
CA THR A 255 20.69 -3.26 7.62
C THR A 255 19.67 -3.20 8.76
N ARG A 256 19.67 -4.19 9.67
CA ARG A 256 18.84 -4.18 10.89
C ARG A 256 19.28 -3.16 11.94
N ILE A 257 20.40 -2.47 11.75
CA ILE A 257 20.89 -1.39 12.62
C ILE A 257 20.69 -0.06 11.91
N GLY A 258 19.97 0.86 12.54
CA GLY A 258 19.65 2.16 11.97
C GLY A 258 19.02 3.09 13.00
N TYR A 259 18.85 4.36 12.63
CA TYR A 259 18.23 5.38 13.46
C TYR A 259 16.71 5.40 13.28
N GLU A 260 16.26 5.04 12.09
CA GLU A 260 14.86 4.94 11.73
C GLU A 260 14.61 3.73 10.83
N PHE A 261 13.38 3.21 10.89
CA PHE A 261 12.96 2.07 10.09
C PHE A 261 11.62 2.34 9.43
N GLN A 262 11.52 1.95 8.17
CA GLN A 262 10.27 1.88 7.45
C GLN A 262 9.98 0.44 7.06
N ILE A 263 8.73 0.01 7.21
CA ILE A 263 8.28 -1.35 6.94
C ILE A 263 7.29 -1.34 5.78
N ARG A 264 7.40 -2.38 4.94
CA ARG A 264 6.43 -2.76 3.92
C ARG A 264 5.95 -4.16 4.23
N MET A 265 4.64 -4.35 4.28
CA MET A 265 4.01 -5.67 4.35
C MET A 265 3.19 -5.89 3.10
N GLU A 266 3.41 -7.01 2.45
CA GLU A 266 2.70 -7.49 1.27
C GLU A 266 1.89 -8.71 1.69
N LEU A 267 0.59 -8.70 1.40
CA LEU A 267 -0.35 -9.73 1.81
C LEU A 267 -1.13 -10.21 0.59
N THR A 268 -1.29 -11.53 0.51
CA THR A 268 -2.12 -12.20 -0.50
C THR A 268 -3.21 -12.99 0.19
N GLY A 269 -4.46 -12.55 0.05
CA GLY A 269 -5.62 -13.12 0.72
C GLY A 269 -6.37 -12.11 1.59
N TYR A 270 -7.47 -12.59 2.19
CA TYR A 270 -8.38 -11.74 2.95
C TYR A 270 -8.13 -11.81 4.46
N ALA A 271 -7.73 -10.67 5.02
CA ALA A 271 -7.70 -10.41 6.46
C ALA A 271 -7.78 -8.90 6.70
N ARG A 272 -8.22 -8.51 7.89
CA ARG A 272 -8.16 -7.12 8.36
C ARG A 272 -7.03 -6.97 9.36
N LEU A 273 -6.08 -6.10 9.04
CA LEU A 273 -4.98 -5.74 9.94
C LEU A 273 -5.51 -4.78 11.02
N GLN A 274 -5.46 -5.21 12.28
CA GLN A 274 -5.90 -4.39 13.41
C GLN A 274 -4.78 -3.55 14.00
N ARG A 275 -3.59 -4.14 14.15
CA ARG A 275 -2.47 -3.54 14.89
C ARG A 275 -1.15 -4.01 14.31
N LEU A 276 -0.18 -3.12 14.38
CA LEU A 276 1.21 -3.37 14.03
C LEU A 276 2.09 -2.77 15.12
N GLN A 277 3.03 -3.56 15.64
CA GLN A 277 3.97 -3.12 16.66
C GLN A 277 5.39 -3.47 16.25
N PHE A 278 6.27 -2.47 16.30
CA PHE A 278 7.70 -2.62 16.04
C PHE A 278 8.47 -2.72 17.34
N VAL A 279 9.38 -3.69 17.40
CA VAL A 279 10.27 -3.87 18.55
C VAL A 279 11.69 -3.60 18.08
N ALA A 280 12.30 -2.56 18.65
CA ALA A 280 13.69 -2.21 18.43
C ALA A 280 14.35 -1.89 19.77
N ASN A 281 15.59 -2.34 19.92
CA ASN A 281 16.42 -2.06 21.09
C ASN A 281 17.37 -0.91 20.76
N ALA A 282 17.70 -0.07 21.75
CA ALA A 282 18.77 0.89 21.60
C ALA A 282 20.10 0.14 21.45
N GLU A 283 20.86 0.50 20.42
CA GLU A 283 22.20 0.00 20.19
C GLU A 283 23.19 1.13 20.51
N GLN A 284 24.36 0.78 21.02
CA GLN A 284 25.43 1.77 21.16
C GLN A 284 25.90 2.18 19.76
N ASP A 285 25.91 3.48 19.51
CA ASP A 285 26.46 4.01 18.25
C ASP A 285 27.99 4.04 18.32
N ASP A 286 28.62 4.01 17.16
CA ASP A 286 30.06 4.19 17.07
C ASP A 286 30.42 5.61 17.52
N MET A 287 31.56 5.76 18.20
CA MET A 287 32.05 7.06 18.66
C MET A 287 32.30 8.04 17.50
N TYR A 288 32.55 7.49 16.31
CA TYR A 288 32.64 8.19 15.04
C TYR A 288 31.54 7.69 14.12
N GLY A 289 31.03 8.55 13.23
CA GLY A 289 30.10 8.11 12.18
C GLY A 289 30.77 7.18 11.16
N ASP A 290 30.12 6.95 10.03
CA ASP A 290 30.70 6.15 8.94
C ASP A 290 31.95 6.85 8.36
N ILE A 291 33.13 6.34 8.73
CA ILE A 291 34.42 6.82 8.24
C ILE A 291 34.91 6.07 6.99
N SER A 292 34.14 5.09 6.49
CA SER A 292 34.56 4.26 5.34
C SER A 292 34.80 5.08 4.07
N LYS A 293 34.18 6.26 3.96
CA LYS A 293 34.31 7.20 2.83
C LYS A 293 35.12 8.45 3.17
N THR A 294 35.66 8.54 4.39
CA THR A 294 36.38 9.74 4.84
C THR A 294 37.84 9.68 4.46
N GLN A 295 38.31 10.65 3.66
CA GLN A 295 39.74 10.81 3.36
C GLN A 295 40.37 11.84 4.32
N CYS A 296 41.43 11.43 5.02
CA CYS A 296 42.19 12.29 5.91
C CYS A 296 43.09 13.28 5.12
N ILE A 297 43.09 14.57 5.47
CA ILE A 297 43.85 15.63 4.76
C ILE A 297 45.35 15.60 5.09
N THR A 298 45.74 15.21 6.31
CA THR A 298 47.14 15.09 6.75
C THR A 298 47.27 13.92 7.72
N ALA A 299 47.92 12.83 7.34
CA ALA A 299 48.13 11.68 8.22
C ALA A 299 49.40 11.85 9.07
N PRO A 300 49.27 11.78 10.40
CA PRO A 300 50.20 10.93 11.14
C PRO A 300 49.52 9.79 11.92
N GLU A 301 48.22 9.89 12.24
CA GLU A 301 47.57 8.93 13.17
C GLU A 301 46.12 8.50 12.78
N GLY A 302 45.63 8.82 11.57
CA GLY A 302 44.23 8.58 11.21
C GLY A 302 43.98 7.32 10.38
N ASN A 303 43.28 6.32 10.94
CA ASN A 303 42.72 5.15 10.25
C ASN A 303 41.54 5.52 9.31
N CYS A 304 41.70 6.54 8.47
CA CYS A 304 40.72 6.90 7.43
C CYS A 304 40.81 5.90 6.27
N ALA A 305 39.68 5.32 5.84
CA ALA A 305 39.65 4.39 4.71
C ALA A 305 39.77 5.10 3.35
N SER A 306 40.25 4.37 2.32
CA SER A 306 40.34 4.86 0.94
C SER A 306 38.93 5.04 0.36
N GLY A 307 38.56 6.29 0.07
CA GLY A 307 37.21 6.69 -0.33
C GLY A 307 36.77 6.23 -1.72
N ASP A 308 36.41 4.95 -1.85
CA ASP A 308 35.71 4.44 -3.03
C ASP A 308 34.23 4.86 -3.03
N CYS A 309 33.72 5.24 -4.21
CA CYS A 309 32.31 5.60 -4.39
C CYS A 309 31.46 4.33 -4.51
N ASN A 310 30.89 3.86 -3.40
CA ASN A 310 29.95 2.74 -3.41
C ASN A 310 28.58 3.22 -3.91
N ALA A 311 28.25 2.88 -5.16
CA ALA A 311 26.93 3.10 -5.73
C ALA A 311 26.02 1.90 -5.43
N LEU A 312 24.81 2.18 -4.94
CA LEU A 312 23.76 1.19 -4.77
C LEU A 312 22.65 1.50 -5.78
N THR A 313 22.31 0.52 -6.62
CA THR A 313 21.18 0.63 -7.54
C THR A 313 20.14 -0.39 -7.14
N CYS A 314 18.91 0.08 -6.89
CA CYS A 314 17.79 -0.78 -6.59
C CYS A 314 16.65 -0.46 -7.54
N CYS A 315 16.15 -1.52 -8.17
CA CYS A 315 14.89 -1.48 -8.88
C CYS A 315 13.85 -2.09 -7.95
N ASP A 316 12.74 -1.40 -7.70
CA ASP A 316 11.52 -2.03 -7.22
C ASP A 316 10.62 -2.25 -8.44
N PRO A 317 10.83 -3.35 -9.20
CA PRO A 317 10.12 -3.55 -10.47
C PRO A 317 8.60 -3.69 -10.29
N ASP A 318 8.13 -3.99 -9.07
CA ASP A 318 6.77 -4.49 -8.85
C ASP A 318 5.86 -3.54 -8.07
N ASP A 319 6.29 -2.29 -7.81
CA ASP A 319 5.52 -1.34 -6.97
C ASP A 319 4.15 -0.94 -7.56
N PHE A 320 3.84 -1.38 -8.79
CA PHE A 320 2.62 -1.08 -9.53
C PHE A 320 2.04 -2.25 -10.34
N THR A 321 2.61 -3.45 -10.23
CA THR A 321 2.17 -4.62 -11.01
C THR A 321 1.45 -5.58 -10.09
N TYR A 322 0.13 -5.65 -10.25
CA TYR A 322 -0.70 -6.73 -9.75
C TYR A 322 -1.19 -7.50 -10.98
N SER A 323 -0.94 -8.81 -11.04
CA SER A 323 -1.57 -9.67 -12.05
C SER A 323 -2.71 -10.41 -11.38
N ILE A 324 -3.93 -10.15 -11.84
CA ILE A 324 -5.13 -10.93 -11.50
C ILE A 324 -5.15 -12.16 -12.41
#